data_AF-A0A3B8VT50-F1
#
_entry.id   AF-A0A3B8VT50-F1
#
_cell.length_a   1.000
_cell.length_b   1.000
_cell.length_c   1.000
_cell.angle_alpha   90.00
_cell.angle_beta   90.00
_cell.angle_gamma   90.00
#
_symmetry.space_group_name_H-M   'P 1'
#
loop_
_entity.id
_entity.type
_entity.pdbx_description
1 polymer ?
#
loop_
_entity_poly.entity_id
_entity_poly.type
_entity_poly.pdbx_seq_one_letter_code
_entity_poly.pdbx_strand_id
1 'polypeptide(L)' 'HHPFYDLEGSNNIIMIWTERYSDYPMIIKGYGAGADVTAAGVFADIMSIANIR' A
#
# COMPACT_ATOMS: atom_id res chain seq x y z
N HIS A 1 12.89 10.68 -14.48
CA HIS A 1 12.86 9.96 -13.19
C HIS A 1 11.44 10.00 -12.64
N HIS A 2 10.64 8.96 -12.92
CA HIS A 2 9.28 8.83 -12.41
C HIS A 2 9.28 7.79 -11.27
N PRO A 3 8.55 7.99 -10.15
CA PRO A 3 8.59 7.06 -9.01
C PRO A 3 8.25 5.60 -9.31
N PHE A 4 7.57 5.32 -10.43
CA PHE A 4 7.22 3.96 -10.87
C PHE A 4 8.35 3.25 -11.63
N TYR A 5 9.39 3.98 -12.06
CA TYR A 5 10.46 3.40 -12.86
C TYR A 5 11.32 2.41 -12.05
N ASP A 6 11.57 2.71 -10.77
CA ASP A 6 12.44 1.93 -9.89
C ASP A 6 11.63 0.88 -9.06
N LEU A 7 10.74 0.15 -9.72
CA LEU A 7 10.04 -1.00 -9.11
C LEU A 7 10.92 -2.24 -9.15
N GLU A 8 11.04 -2.93 -8.02
CA GLU A 8 11.89 -4.12 -7.88
C GLU A 8 11.06 -5.32 -7.40
N GLY A 9 11.32 -6.49 -7.96
CA GLY A 9 10.71 -7.75 -7.52
C GLY A 9 9.18 -7.75 -7.63
N SER A 10 8.51 -8.22 -6.57
CA SER A 10 7.04 -8.27 -6.46
C SER A 10 6.44 -7.03 -5.77
N ASN A 11 7.19 -5.93 -5.71
CA ASN A 11 6.67 -4.70 -5.13
C ASN A 11 5.55 -4.11 -5.99
N ASN A 12 4.50 -3.63 -5.33
CA ASN A 12 3.47 -2.79 -5.93
C ASN A 12 3.66 -1.35 -5.48
N ILE A 13 3.13 -0.40 -6.25
CA ILE A 13 3.13 1.02 -5.94
C ILE A 13 1.80 1.65 -6.32
N ILE A 14 1.30 2.55 -5.49
CA ILE A 14 0.16 3.42 -5.78
C ILE A 14 0.53 4.86 -5.42
N MET A 15 0.08 5.79 -6.26
CA MET A 15 0.26 7.23 -6.07
C MET A 15 -1.12 7.89 -6.00
N ILE A 16 -1.41 8.55 -4.89
CA ILE A 16 -2.71 9.13 -4.59
C ILE A 16 -2.58 10.66 -4.60
N TRP A 17 -3.32 11.29 -5.50
CA TRP A 17 -3.48 12.73 -5.57
C TRP A 17 -4.78 13.13 -4.91
N THR A 18 -4.75 14.20 -4.12
CA THR A 18 -5.94 14.81 -3.54
C THR A 18 -5.75 16.33 -3.55
N GLU A 19 -6.80 17.10 -3.32
CA GLU A 19 -6.68 18.56 -3.16
C GLU A 19 -5.67 18.95 -2.07
N ARG A 20 -5.58 18.16 -0.99
CA ARG A 20 -4.65 18.40 0.12
C ARG A 20 -3.21 17.95 -0.19
N TYR A 21 -3.06 16.99 -1.09
CA TYR A 21 -1.77 16.43 -1.54
C TYR A 21 -1.61 16.70 -3.05
N SER A 22 -1.72 17.97 -3.44
CA SER A 22 -1.66 18.41 -4.84
C SER A 22 -0.23 18.58 -5.35
N ASP A 23 0.70 18.94 -4.47
CA ASP A 23 2.09 19.25 -4.85
C ASP A 23 3.01 18.07 -4.60
N TYR A 24 2.70 17.29 -3.55
CA TYR A 24 3.43 16.10 -3.15
C TYR A 24 2.43 14.95 -2.97
N PRO A 25 2.17 14.14 -4.00
CA PRO A 25 1.20 13.05 -3.91
C PRO A 25 1.66 12.01 -2.89
N MET A 26 0.70 11.36 -2.23
CA MET A 26 1.00 10.27 -1.32
C MET A 26 1.41 9.04 -2.13
N ILE A 27 2.60 8.50 -1.84
CA ILE A 27 3.11 7.29 -2.50
C ILE A 27 3.14 6.16 -1.47
N ILE A 28 2.50 5.04 -1.79
CA ILE A 28 2.54 3.81 -1.01
C ILE A 28 3.22 2.75 -1.88
N LYS A 29 4.36 2.22 -1.40
CA LYS A 29 5.18 1.20 -2.09
C LYS A 29 5.53 0.08 -1.11
N GLY A 30 5.50 -1.16 -1.56
CA GLY A 30 5.91 -2.33 -0.77
C GLY A 30 5.54 -3.64 -1.46
N TYR A 31 5.80 -4.77 -0.78
CA TYR A 31 5.49 -6.10 -1.33
C TYR A 31 4.01 -6.22 -1.66
N GLY A 32 3.71 -6.48 -2.93
CA GLY A 32 2.35 -6.59 -3.45
C GLY A 32 1.83 -8.03 -3.52
N ALA A 33 2.71 -9.01 -3.38
CA ALA A 33 2.39 -10.43 -3.44
C ALA A 33 3.36 -11.26 -2.59
N GLY A 34 2.86 -12.39 -2.09
CA GLY A 34 3.56 -13.35 -1.23
C GLY A 34 2.62 -13.86 -0.14
N ALA A 35 2.68 -15.15 0.18
CA ALA A 35 1.71 -15.78 1.09
C ALA A 35 1.64 -15.06 2.45
N ASP A 36 2.79 -14.77 3.05
CA ASP A 36 2.87 -14.13 4.37
C ASP A 36 2.37 -12.67 4.34
N VAL A 37 2.72 -11.91 3.30
CA VAL A 37 2.31 -10.49 3.18
C VAL A 37 0.81 -10.36 2.88
N THR A 38 0.25 -11.27 2.07
CA THR A 38 -1.19 -11.32 1.82
C THR A 38 -1.95 -11.76 3.07
N ALA A 39 -1.46 -12.77 3.81
CA ALA A 39 -2.08 -13.23 5.05
C ALA A 39 -2.07 -12.15 6.14
N ALA A 40 -1.00 -11.37 6.25
CA ALA A 40 -0.91 -10.24 7.17
C ALA A 40 -1.99 -9.16 6.88
N GLY A 41 -2.25 -8.87 5.60
CA GLY A 41 -3.33 -7.97 5.20
C GLY A 41 -4.71 -8.47 5.65
N VAL A 42 -5.02 -9.74 5.38
CA VAL A 42 -6.28 -10.37 5.84
C VAL A 42 -6.39 -10.35 7.36
N PHE A 43 -5.30 -10.63 8.07
CA PHE A 43 -5.29 -10.60 9.53
C PHE A 43 -5.55 -9.19 10.09
N ALA A 44 -4.99 -8.15 9.47
CA ALA A 44 -5.25 -6.76 9.84
C ALA A 44 -6.74 -6.40 9.70
N ASP A 45 -7.40 -6.88 8.65
CA ASP A 45 -8.85 -6.69 8.47
C ASP A 45 -9.66 -7.38 9.57
N ILE A 46 -9.29 -8.61 9.94
CA ILE A 46 -9.93 -9.33 11.06
C ILE A 46 -9.78 -8.54 12.37
N MET A 47 -8.59 -8.03 12.67
CA MET A 47 -8.33 -7.23 13.86
C MET A 47 -9.12 -5.91 13.83
N SER A 48 -9.21 -5.26 12.66
CA SER A 48 -10.01 -4.05 12.49
C SER A 48 -11.47 -4.31 12.85
N ILE A 49 -12.08 -5.36 12.28
CA ILE A 49 -13.47 -5.76 12.53
C ILE A 49 -13.68 -6.12 14.00
N ALA A 50 -12.79 -6.92 14.59
CA ALA A 50 -12.91 -7.34 15.98
C ALA A 50 -12.83 -6.17 16.99
N ASN A 51 -12.17 -5.07 16.60
CA ASN A 51 -12.04 -3.87 17.42
C ASN A 51 -13.16 -2.84 17.17
N ILE A 52 -14.09 -3.08 16.23
CA ILE A 52 -15.29 -2.26 16.08
C ILE A 52 -16.17 -2.50 17.30
N ARG A 53 -16.30 -1.47 18.14
CA ARG A 53 -17.29 -1.41 19.23
C ARG A 53 -18.57 -0.74 18.74
#